data_AF-A0A7S3R051-F1
#
_entry.id   AF-A0A7S3R051-F1
#
_cell.length_a   1.000
_cell.length_b   1.000
_cell.length_c   1.000
_cell.angle_alpha   90.00
_cell.angle_beta   90.00
_cell.angle_gamma   90.00
#
_symmetry.space_group_name_H-M   'P 1'
#
loop_
_entity.id
_entity.type
_entity.pdbx_description
1 polymer ?
#
loop_
_entity_poly.entity_id
_entity_poly.type
_entity_poly.pdbx_seq_one_letter_code
_entity_poly.pdbx_strand_id
1 'polypeptide(L)'
;MALHQTGAKIGMACMLFLSFCGWVVSIGGTAHATNECRENTDEWKENDTVGESGHLQPFPGDSADEDRAYDCGVHFSLDWWIIAFQLFMIIFGFLAVFVELFHTKFTVMNLFAIATALFTLYTSIYVKLGYQYEGGSHSDNTVGQGFKTAAAGGIIVCVCNYIFMFIFGSEEGASGEPESKA
;
A
#
# COMPACT_ATOMS: atom_id res chain seq x y z
N MET A 1 25.76 14.95 22.61
CA MET A 1 24.31 14.94 22.37
C MET A 1 23.95 15.18 20.90
N ALA A 2 24.54 16.17 20.22
CA ALA A 2 24.24 16.47 18.80
C ALA A 2 24.45 15.30 17.80
N LEU A 3 25.46 14.43 18.01
CA LEU A 3 25.74 13.33 17.08
C LEU A 3 24.65 12.24 17.05
N HIS A 4 23.92 12.05 18.16
CA HIS A 4 22.89 11.00 18.26
C HIS A 4 21.58 11.42 17.57
N GLN A 5 21.27 12.71 17.62
CA GLN A 5 20.07 13.29 16.99
C GLN A 5 20.17 13.30 15.46
N THR A 6 21.36 13.47 14.90
CA THR A 6 21.58 13.39 13.44
C THR A 6 21.41 11.96 12.91
N GLY A 7 21.83 10.95 13.69
CA GLY A 7 21.71 9.55 13.30
C GLY A 7 20.25 9.07 13.20
N ALA A 8 19.41 9.46 14.17
CA ALA A 8 18.00 9.10 14.16
C ALA A 8 17.23 9.75 12.99
N LYS A 9 17.49 11.04 12.71
CA LYS A 9 16.92 11.75 11.54
C LYS A 9 17.30 11.08 10.21
N ILE A 10 18.56 10.66 10.05
CA ILE A 10 19.01 9.92 8.87
C ILE A 10 18.28 8.58 8.77
N GLY A 11 18.18 7.83 9.87
CA GLY A 11 17.44 6.57 9.90
C GLY A 11 15.98 6.71 9.49
N MET A 12 15.28 7.72 10.01
CA MET A 12 13.90 8.03 9.64
C MET A 12 13.76 8.41 8.16
N ALA A 13 14.64 9.26 7.64
CA ALA A 13 14.63 9.64 6.23
C ALA A 13 14.88 8.43 5.31
N CYS A 14 15.80 7.52 5.68
CA CYS A 14 16.02 6.28 4.95
C CYS A 14 14.78 5.39 4.92
N MET A 15 14.07 5.25 6.05
CA MET A 15 12.84 4.45 6.11
C MET A 15 11.72 5.06 5.26
N LEU A 16 11.57 6.39 5.28
CA LEU A 16 10.59 7.07 4.42
C LEU A 16 10.93 6.92 2.93
N PHE A 17 12.22 6.96 2.57
CA PHE A 17 12.66 6.74 1.20
C PHE A 17 12.39 5.29 0.75
N LEU A 18 12.69 4.29 1.58
CA LEU A 18 12.37 2.90 1.28
C LEU A 18 10.85 2.67 1.21
N SER A 19 10.07 3.32 2.08
CA SER A 19 8.61 3.32 1.98
C SER A 19 8.14 3.94 0.66
N PHE A 20 8.78 5.00 0.17
CA PHE A 20 8.47 5.58 -1.14
C PHE A 20 8.77 4.60 -2.27
N CYS A 21 9.92 3.91 -2.23
CA CYS A 21 10.22 2.87 -3.21
C CYS A 21 9.18 1.73 -3.18
N GLY A 22 8.81 1.25 -1.99
CA GLY A 22 7.76 0.25 -1.83
C GLY A 22 6.40 0.72 -2.36
N TRP A 23 6.08 2.00 -2.12
CA TRP A 23 4.87 2.63 -2.66
C TRP A 23 4.88 2.66 -4.19
N VAL A 24 6.01 3.01 -4.84
CA VAL A 24 6.17 2.98 -6.31
C VAL A 24 5.99 1.57 -6.87
N VAL A 25 6.52 0.55 -6.20
CA VAL A 25 6.29 -0.85 -6.61
C VAL A 25 4.82 -1.22 -6.46
N SER A 26 4.19 -0.77 -5.38
CA SER A 26 2.79 -1.09 -5.11
C SER A 26 1.82 -0.46 -6.12
N ILE A 27 2.02 0.82 -6.43
CA ILE A 27 1.24 1.51 -7.48
C ILE A 27 1.46 0.88 -8.85
N GLY A 28 2.68 0.43 -9.18
CA GLY A 28 2.95 -0.26 -10.43
C GLY A 28 2.16 -1.56 -10.56
N GLY A 29 2.14 -2.39 -9.51
CA GLY A 29 1.36 -3.63 -9.50
C GLY A 29 -0.15 -3.39 -9.57
N THR A 30 -0.65 -2.38 -8.87
CA THR A 30 -2.08 -2.02 -8.88
C THR A 30 -2.52 -1.39 -10.19
N ALA A 31 -1.67 -0.57 -10.81
CA ALA A 31 -1.91 -0.06 -12.15
C ALA A 31 -1.98 -1.19 -13.17
N HIS A 32 -1.07 -2.17 -13.09
CA HIS A 32 -1.09 -3.36 -13.94
C HIS A 32 -2.40 -4.14 -13.77
N ALA A 33 -2.77 -4.48 -12.54
CA ALA A 33 -4.01 -5.20 -12.25
C ALA A 33 -5.27 -4.43 -12.68
N THR A 34 -5.28 -3.09 -12.50
CA THR A 34 -6.38 -2.23 -12.96
C THR A 34 -6.49 -2.23 -14.49
N ASN A 35 -5.35 -2.15 -15.20
CA ASN A 35 -5.36 -2.16 -16.66
C ASN A 35 -5.80 -3.51 -17.23
N GLU A 36 -5.32 -4.61 -16.65
CA GLU A 36 -5.74 -5.96 -17.01
C GLU A 36 -7.23 -6.20 -16.76
N CYS A 37 -7.79 -5.66 -15.67
CA CYS A 37 -9.25 -5.69 -15.43
C CYS A 37 -10.01 -4.99 -16.57
N ARG A 38 -9.47 -3.88 -17.06
CA ARG A 38 -10.08 -3.07 -18.12
C ARG A 38 -9.92 -3.68 -19.52
N GLU A 39 -8.76 -4.27 -19.82
CA GLU A 39 -8.45 -4.84 -21.14
C GLU A 39 -9.06 -6.22 -21.36
N ASN A 40 -9.11 -7.07 -20.33
CA ASN A 40 -9.70 -8.41 -20.45
C ASN A 40 -11.24 -8.39 -20.45
N THR A 41 -11.88 -7.22 -20.46
CA THR A 41 -13.34 -7.08 -20.56
C THR A 41 -13.91 -7.74 -21.83
N ASP A 42 -13.11 -7.86 -22.89
CA ASP A 42 -13.50 -8.43 -24.19
C ASP A 42 -13.30 -9.95 -24.32
N GLU A 43 -12.22 -10.55 -23.79
CA GLU A 43 -12.00 -12.01 -23.83
C GLU A 43 -13.02 -12.79 -22.98
N TRP A 44 -13.56 -12.16 -21.94
CA TRP A 44 -14.54 -12.76 -21.06
C TRP A 44 -15.96 -12.79 -21.67
N LYS A 45 -16.17 -12.10 -22.80
CA LYS A 45 -17.40 -12.22 -23.60
C LYS A 45 -17.47 -13.54 -24.38
N GLU A 46 -16.33 -14.19 -24.66
CA GLU A 46 -16.29 -15.33 -25.56
C GLU A 46 -16.38 -16.69 -24.85
N ASN A 47 -16.12 -16.75 -23.54
CA ASN A 47 -16.09 -18.01 -22.76
C ASN A 47 -17.34 -18.31 -21.92
N ASP A 48 -18.39 -17.47 -21.93
CA ASP A 48 -19.65 -17.72 -21.20
C ASP A 48 -20.48 -18.91 -21.74
N THR A 49 -19.95 -19.66 -22.71
CA THR A 49 -20.52 -20.96 -23.12
C THR A 49 -19.96 -22.17 -22.36
N VAL A 50 -18.94 -22.04 -21.50
CA VAL A 50 -18.43 -23.20 -20.73
C VAL A 50 -18.12 -22.81 -19.28
N GLY A 51 -18.90 -23.38 -18.36
CA GLY A 51 -18.88 -23.06 -16.94
C GLY A 51 -17.62 -23.46 -16.17
N GLU A 52 -17.65 -23.09 -14.89
CA GLU A 52 -16.80 -23.57 -13.79
C GLU A 52 -15.28 -23.38 -13.95
N SER A 53 -14.78 -22.18 -13.68
CA SER A 53 -13.47 -22.04 -13.04
C SER A 53 -13.27 -20.66 -12.44
N GLY A 54 -13.30 -20.56 -11.10
CA GLY A 54 -12.45 -19.74 -10.22
C GLY A 54 -12.13 -18.27 -10.54
N HIS A 55 -12.76 -17.69 -11.54
CA HIS A 55 -12.54 -16.34 -12.02
C HIS A 55 -13.41 -15.38 -11.21
N LEU A 56 -12.89 -14.17 -10.93
CA LEU A 56 -13.68 -13.06 -10.41
C LEU A 56 -14.97 -12.97 -11.24
N GLN A 57 -16.08 -13.45 -10.68
CA GLN A 57 -17.32 -13.53 -11.44
C GLN A 57 -17.70 -12.12 -11.88
N PRO A 58 -17.95 -11.88 -13.18
CA PRO A 58 -18.70 -10.69 -13.55
C PRO A 58 -20.05 -10.80 -12.85
N PHE A 59 -20.48 -9.74 -12.16
CA PHE A 59 -21.85 -9.67 -11.68
C PHE A 59 -22.81 -9.82 -12.88
N PRO A 60 -23.98 -10.46 -12.70
CA PRO A 60 -24.95 -10.62 -13.77
C PRO A 60 -25.54 -9.25 -14.13
N GLY A 61 -24.95 -8.61 -15.13
CA GLY A 61 -25.34 -7.33 -15.68
C GLY A 61 -25.12 -7.35 -17.19
N ASP A 62 -26.22 -7.53 -17.90
CA ASP A 62 -26.32 -7.60 -19.35
C ASP A 62 -26.23 -6.17 -19.93
N SER A 63 -25.04 -5.55 -19.93
CA SER A 63 -24.85 -4.27 -20.62
C SER A 63 -23.38 -3.90 -20.91
N ALA A 64 -23.25 -3.27 -22.09
CA ALA A 64 -22.16 -2.58 -22.77
C ALA A 64 -20.84 -2.28 -22.02
N ASP A 65 -19.74 -2.28 -22.78
CA ASP A 65 -18.35 -1.99 -22.34
C ASP A 65 -18.14 -0.76 -21.42
N GLU A 66 -19.06 0.20 -21.44
CA GLU A 66 -19.05 1.35 -20.51
C GLU A 66 -19.38 0.96 -19.05
N ASP A 67 -20.28 0.00 -18.82
CA ASP A 67 -20.71 -0.40 -17.47
C ASP A 67 -19.63 -1.24 -16.76
N ARG A 68 -18.82 -2.00 -17.51
CA ARG A 68 -17.72 -2.82 -16.93
C ARG A 68 -16.45 -2.03 -16.63
N ALA A 69 -16.11 -1.03 -17.46
CA ALA A 69 -15.02 -0.09 -17.12
C ALA A 69 -15.36 0.72 -15.86
N TYR A 70 -16.65 1.04 -15.68
CA TYR A 70 -17.18 1.61 -14.45
C TYR A 70 -17.02 0.64 -13.27
N ASP A 71 -17.35 -0.65 -13.44
CA ASP A 71 -17.19 -1.67 -12.39
C ASP A 71 -15.74 -1.88 -11.95
N CYS A 72 -14.77 -1.97 -12.87
CA CYS A 72 -13.34 -2.04 -12.52
C CYS A 72 -12.89 -0.76 -11.78
N GLY A 73 -13.34 0.42 -12.23
CA GLY A 73 -13.02 1.69 -11.58
C GLY A 73 -13.58 1.79 -10.16
N VAL A 74 -14.79 1.28 -9.93
CA VAL A 74 -15.40 1.20 -8.59
C VAL A 74 -14.68 0.15 -7.73
N HIS A 75 -14.31 -0.99 -8.30
CA HIS A 75 -13.61 -2.07 -7.58
C HIS A 75 -12.28 -1.59 -7.00
N PHE A 76 -11.45 -0.95 -7.82
CA PHE A 76 -10.13 -0.45 -7.39
C PHE A 76 -10.19 0.94 -6.74
N SER A 77 -11.37 1.57 -6.62
CA SER A 77 -11.50 2.92 -6.08
C SER A 77 -10.91 3.06 -4.67
N LEU A 78 -11.18 2.07 -3.81
CA LEU A 78 -10.64 2.04 -2.45
C LEU A 78 -9.12 1.80 -2.45
N ASP A 79 -8.60 0.95 -3.33
CA ASP A 79 -7.17 0.66 -3.45
C ASP A 79 -6.40 1.91 -3.89
N TRP A 80 -6.90 2.62 -4.89
CA TRP A 80 -6.34 3.89 -5.34
C TRP A 80 -6.38 4.97 -4.27
N TRP A 81 -7.44 5.00 -3.47
CA TRP A 81 -7.52 5.90 -2.32
C TRP A 81 -6.47 5.57 -1.24
N ILE A 82 -6.28 4.28 -0.91
CA ILE A 82 -5.27 3.82 0.05
C ILE A 82 -3.86 4.17 -0.44
N ILE A 83 -3.57 3.95 -1.73
CA ILE A 83 -2.29 4.31 -2.37
C ILE A 83 -2.05 5.83 -2.29
N ALA A 84 -3.04 6.65 -2.61
CA ALA A 84 -2.93 8.10 -2.52
C ALA A 84 -2.73 8.59 -1.07
N PHE A 85 -3.48 8.01 -0.13
CA PHE A 85 -3.35 8.32 1.29
C PHE A 85 -1.96 7.99 1.82
N GLN A 86 -1.39 6.85 1.44
CA GLN A 86 -0.02 6.49 1.83
C GLN A 86 1.03 7.44 1.25
N LEU A 87 0.85 7.94 0.02
CA LEU A 87 1.76 8.95 -0.55
C LEU A 87 1.73 10.24 0.27
N PHE A 88 0.53 10.71 0.64
CA PHE A 88 0.37 11.88 1.50
C PHE A 88 1.11 11.69 2.83
N MET A 89 1.01 10.50 3.43
CA MET A 89 1.71 10.19 4.67
C MET A 89 3.23 10.15 4.53
N ILE A 90 3.77 9.64 3.42
CA ILE A 90 5.21 9.67 3.15
C ILE A 90 5.70 11.11 3.05
N ILE A 91 5.00 11.97 2.30
CA ILE A 91 5.32 13.40 2.18
C ILE A 91 5.26 14.07 3.55
N PHE A 92 4.20 13.81 4.31
CA PHE A 92 4.04 14.36 5.66
C PHE A 92 5.12 13.87 6.62
N GLY A 93 5.56 12.62 6.49
CA GLY A 93 6.70 12.07 7.24
C GLY A 93 8.01 12.78 6.92
N PHE A 94 8.29 13.06 5.64
CA PHE A 94 9.47 13.85 5.27
C PHE A 94 9.41 15.25 5.87
N LEU A 95 8.26 15.91 5.79
CA LEU A 95 8.06 17.21 6.44
C LEU A 95 8.25 17.13 7.96
N ALA A 96 7.74 16.08 8.62
CA ALA A 96 7.90 15.91 10.06
C ALA A 96 9.37 15.76 10.48
N VAL A 97 10.18 15.03 9.69
CA VAL A 97 11.62 14.84 9.95
C VAL A 97 12.43 16.13 9.78
N PHE A 98 12.10 16.96 8.79
CA PHE A 98 12.90 18.16 8.44
C PHE A 98 12.39 19.47 9.05
N VAL A 99 11.09 19.61 9.28
CA VAL A 99 10.45 20.86 9.76
C VAL A 99 10.31 20.89 11.29
N GLU A 100 10.78 19.86 11.99
CA GLU A 100 10.73 19.79 13.46
C GLU A 100 9.31 20.01 14.01
N LEU A 101 8.31 19.38 13.37
CA LEU A 101 6.91 19.36 13.81
C LEU A 101 6.71 18.51 15.09
N PHE A 102 7.65 18.55 16.03
CA PHE A 102 7.67 17.71 17.24
C PHE A 102 6.46 17.93 18.15
N HIS A 103 5.80 19.09 18.08
CA HIS A 103 4.56 19.34 18.83
C HIS A 103 3.38 18.48 18.39
N THR A 104 3.43 17.83 17.23
CA THR A 104 2.36 16.96 16.72
C THR A 104 2.77 15.49 16.61
N LYS A 105 3.82 15.08 17.34
CA LYS A 105 4.36 13.70 17.32
C LYS A 105 3.28 12.62 17.48
N PHE A 106 2.40 12.78 18.47
CA PHE A 106 1.27 11.86 18.70
C PHE A 106 0.33 11.78 17.50
N THR A 107 0.02 12.91 16.87
CA THR A 107 -0.83 12.98 15.67
C THR A 107 -0.16 12.30 14.48
N VAL A 108 1.13 12.57 14.25
CA VAL A 108 1.93 11.94 13.19
C VAL A 108 1.94 10.43 13.36
N MET A 109 2.20 9.93 14.58
CA MET A 109 2.20 8.51 14.88
C MET A 109 0.84 7.85 14.63
N ASN A 110 -0.25 8.48 15.06
CA ASN A 110 -1.60 7.92 14.83
C ASN A 110 -1.96 7.88 13.34
N LEU A 111 -1.62 8.92 12.58
CA LEU A 111 -1.85 8.94 11.14
C LEU A 111 -1.03 7.86 10.43
N PHE A 112 0.23 7.67 10.81
CA PHE A 112 1.06 6.58 10.29
C PHE A 112 0.53 5.20 10.69
N ALA A 113 0.01 5.04 11.90
CA ALA A 113 -0.60 3.79 12.35
C ALA A 113 -1.85 3.45 11.52
N ILE A 114 -2.73 4.43 11.29
CA ILE A 114 -3.91 4.27 10.42
C ILE A 114 -3.50 3.92 9.00
N ALA A 115 -2.54 4.64 8.42
CA ALA A 115 -2.04 4.37 7.08
C ALA A 115 -1.44 2.97 6.97
N THR A 116 -0.67 2.56 7.97
CA THR A 116 -0.08 1.22 8.02
C THR A 116 -1.15 0.14 8.13
N ALA A 117 -2.18 0.33 8.95
CA ALA A 117 -3.29 -0.62 9.07
C ALA A 117 -4.04 -0.78 7.74
N LEU A 118 -4.36 0.33 7.07
CA LEU A 118 -5.00 0.32 5.75
C LEU A 118 -4.13 -0.35 4.69
N PHE A 119 -2.84 -0.02 4.63
CA PHE A 119 -1.90 -0.64 3.68
C PHE A 119 -1.67 -2.13 3.98
N THR A 120 -1.76 -2.54 5.24
CA THR A 120 -1.68 -3.96 5.64
C THR A 120 -2.89 -4.74 5.13
N LEU A 121 -4.09 -4.18 5.29
CA LEU A 121 -5.32 -4.78 4.77
C LEU A 121 -5.26 -4.91 3.24
N TYR A 122 -4.91 -3.82 2.56
CA TYR A 122 -4.66 -3.80 1.11
C TYR A 122 -3.65 -4.88 0.70
N THR A 123 -2.48 -4.93 1.34
CA THR A 123 -1.44 -5.92 1.05
C THR A 123 -1.95 -7.35 1.25
N SER A 124 -2.74 -7.60 2.29
CA SER A 124 -3.28 -8.94 2.59
C SER A 124 -4.25 -9.44 1.52
N ILE A 125 -5.04 -8.55 0.92
CA ILE A 125 -5.96 -8.86 -0.18
C ILE A 125 -5.13 -9.25 -1.40
N TYR A 126 -4.13 -8.43 -1.75
CA TYR A 126 -3.26 -8.66 -2.91
C TYR A 126 -2.41 -9.93 -2.80
N VAL A 127 -1.95 -10.29 -1.59
CA VAL A 127 -1.29 -11.58 -1.35
C VAL A 127 -2.24 -12.74 -1.64
N LYS A 128 -3.48 -12.69 -1.13
CA LYS A 128 -4.47 -13.76 -1.37
C LYS A 128 -4.83 -13.89 -2.84
N LEU A 129 -5.07 -12.77 -3.53
CA LEU A 129 -5.34 -12.75 -4.97
C LEU A 129 -4.16 -13.29 -5.77
N GLY A 130 -2.93 -12.89 -5.44
CA GLY A 130 -1.73 -13.41 -6.08
C GLY A 130 -1.58 -14.93 -5.99
N TYR A 131 -1.97 -15.55 -4.87
CA TYR A 131 -1.98 -17.00 -4.71
C TYR A 131 -3.13 -17.69 -5.46
N GLN A 132 -4.33 -17.10 -5.45
CA GLN A 132 -5.49 -17.67 -6.14
C GLN A 132 -5.25 -17.75 -7.66
N TYR A 133 -4.64 -16.72 -8.24
CA TYR A 133 -4.30 -16.69 -9.67
C TYR A 133 -3.13 -17.60 -10.06
N GLU A 134 -2.28 -18.01 -9.11
CA GLU A 134 -1.20 -18.98 -9.35
C GLU A 134 -1.68 -20.45 -9.35
N GLY A 135 -2.79 -20.74 -8.67
CA GLY A 135 -3.40 -22.07 -8.66
C GLY A 135 -4.23 -22.41 -9.90
N GLY A 136 -4.60 -21.39 -10.70
CA GLY A 136 -5.28 -21.57 -11.98
C GLY A 136 -4.27 -21.86 -13.08
N SER A 137 -4.40 -23.00 -13.75
CA SER A 137 -3.58 -23.40 -14.90
C SER A 137 -3.89 -22.53 -16.13
N HIS A 138 -3.56 -21.24 -16.10
CA HIS A 138 -3.58 -20.36 -17.26
C HIS A 138 -2.13 -20.02 -17.63
N SER A 139 -1.78 -20.25 -18.90
CA SER A 139 -0.43 -20.04 -19.44
C SER A 139 0.00 -18.57 -19.46
N ASP A 140 -0.93 -17.63 -19.24
CA ASP A 140 -0.68 -16.20 -19.07
C ASP A 140 -1.13 -15.73 -17.67
N ASN A 141 -0.23 -15.79 -16.70
CA ASN A 141 -0.47 -15.33 -15.33
C ASN A 141 -0.03 -13.86 -15.12
N THR A 142 -0.22 -13.01 -16.12
CA THR A 142 0.18 -11.59 -16.09
C THR A 142 -0.56 -10.83 -14.99
N VAL A 143 -1.85 -11.13 -14.80
CA VAL A 143 -2.68 -10.55 -13.73
C VAL A 143 -2.17 -10.91 -12.34
N GLY A 144 -1.83 -12.18 -12.10
CA GLY A 144 -1.26 -12.63 -10.82
C GLY A 144 0.11 -12.02 -10.53
N GLN A 145 0.92 -11.74 -11.56
CA GLN A 145 2.17 -10.99 -11.40
C GLN A 145 1.91 -9.55 -10.95
N GLY A 146 0.87 -8.89 -11.46
CA GLY A 146 0.42 -7.58 -10.98
C GLY A 146 0.09 -7.59 -9.49
N PHE A 147 -0.73 -8.55 -9.04
CA PHE A 147 -1.07 -8.69 -7.62
C PHE A 147 0.13 -8.97 -6.73
N LYS A 148 1.04 -9.86 -7.15
CA LYS A 148 2.28 -10.16 -6.43
C LYS A 148 3.21 -8.97 -6.32
N THR A 149 3.34 -8.19 -7.40
CA THR A 149 4.15 -6.97 -7.42
C THR A 149 3.57 -5.93 -6.46
N ALA A 150 2.25 -5.72 -6.51
CA ALA A 150 1.58 -4.80 -5.61
C ALA A 150 1.72 -5.21 -4.13
N ALA A 151 1.59 -6.51 -3.84
CA ALA A 151 1.81 -7.08 -2.51
C ALA A 151 3.26 -6.89 -2.03
N ALA A 152 4.26 -7.15 -2.88
CA ALA A 152 5.66 -6.97 -2.51
C ALA A 152 5.97 -5.50 -2.14
N GLY A 153 5.48 -4.54 -2.93
CA GLY A 153 5.56 -3.13 -2.59
C GLY A 153 4.84 -2.79 -1.29
N GLY A 154 3.65 -3.37 -1.09
CA GLY A 154 2.86 -3.25 0.13
C GLY A 154 3.57 -3.70 1.39
N ILE A 155 4.23 -4.86 1.35
CA ILE A 155 5.03 -5.40 2.46
C ILE A 155 6.18 -4.44 2.80
N ILE A 156 6.90 -3.94 1.79
CA ILE A 156 8.01 -2.99 2.00
C ILE A 156 7.49 -1.74 2.70
N VAL A 157 6.38 -1.16 2.24
CA VAL A 157 5.75 0.01 2.87
C VAL A 157 5.39 -0.27 4.33
N CYS A 158 4.73 -1.40 4.61
CA CYS A 158 4.30 -1.74 5.96
C CYS A 158 5.48 -1.88 6.93
N VAL A 159 6.54 -2.58 6.50
CA VAL A 159 7.76 -2.76 7.30
C VAL A 159 8.45 -1.42 7.54
N CYS A 160 8.59 -0.59 6.51
CA CYS A 160 9.23 0.72 6.63
C CYS A 160 8.43 1.66 7.54
N ASN A 161 7.10 1.71 7.41
CA ASN A 161 6.25 2.50 8.29
C ASN A 161 6.38 2.03 9.76
N TYR A 162 6.44 0.72 10.00
CA TYR A 162 6.58 0.18 11.36
C TYR A 162 7.92 0.58 11.98
N ILE A 163 9.02 0.44 11.24
CA ILE A 163 10.36 0.84 11.70
C ILE A 163 10.43 2.36 11.89
N PHE A 164 9.83 3.14 10.99
CA PHE A 164 9.73 4.59 11.12
C PHE A 164 9.02 4.99 12.41
N MET A 165 7.83 4.41 12.68
CA MET A 165 7.09 4.69 13.93
C MET A 165 7.88 4.28 15.18
N PHE A 166 8.63 3.18 15.12
CA PHE A 166 9.48 2.76 16.23
C PHE A 166 10.60 3.76 16.51
N ILE A 167 11.34 4.18 15.48
CA ILE A 167 12.44 5.15 15.61
C ILE A 167 11.89 6.50 16.09
N PHE A 168 10.84 7.01 15.42
CA PHE A 168 10.21 8.28 15.75
C PHE A 168 9.64 8.28 17.18
N GLY A 169 9.00 7.18 17.60
CA GLY A 169 8.53 7.00 18.97
C GLY A 169 9.65 7.01 20.01
N SER A 170 10.77 6.34 19.72
CA SER A 170 11.88 6.13 20.67
C SER A 170 12.69 7.38 21.03
N GLU A 171 12.63 8.46 20.26
CA GLU A 171 13.44 9.68 20.50
C GLU A 171 13.21 10.35 21.88
N GLU A 172 12.08 10.11 22.55
CA GLU A 172 11.77 10.67 23.88
C GLU A 172 12.33 9.84 25.04
N GLY A 173 12.60 8.55 24.86
CA GLY A 173 13.07 7.67 25.93
C GLY A 173 14.56 7.87 26.28
N ALA A 174 15.34 8.48 25.39
CA ALA A 174 16.77 8.68 25.55
C ALA A 174 17.13 10.05 26.17
N SER A 175 16.20 11.01 26.20
CA SER A 175 16.36 12.31 26.85
C SER A 175 15.81 12.28 28.28
N GLY A 176 16.20 11.28 29.06
CA GLY A 176 15.88 11.17 30.48
C GLY A 176 16.41 12.37 31.25
N GLU A 177 15.65 13.46 31.22
CA GLU A 177 15.75 14.56 32.15
C GLU A 177 15.23 14.01 33.48
N PRO A 178 16.04 13.98 34.55
CA PRO A 178 15.52 13.53 35.83
C PRO A 178 14.39 14.49 36.22
N GLU A 179 13.19 13.92 36.44
CA GLU A 179 12.10 14.62 37.13
C GLU A 179 12.64 15.11 38.48
N SER A 180 13.15 16.34 38.51
CA SER A 180 13.38 17.11 39.72
C SER A 180 12.01 17.44 40.28
N LYS A 181 11.43 16.51 41.04
CA LYS A 181 10.28 16.77 41.88
C LYS A 181 10.66 17.85 42.89
N ALA A 182 10.11 19.04 42.69
CA ALA A 182 9.99 20.08 43.71
C ALA A 182 8.82 19.74 44.65
#